data_AF-A0A9X3EFL2-F1
#
_entry.id   AF-A0A9X3EFL2-F1
#
_cell.length_a   1.000
_cell.length_b   1.000
_cell.length_c   1.000
_cell.angle_alpha   90.00
_cell.angle_beta   90.00
_cell.angle_gamma   90.00
#
_symmetry.space_group_name_H-M   'P 1'
#
loop_
_entity.id
_entity.type
_entity.pdbx_description
1 polymer ?
#
loop_
_entity_poly.entity_id
_entity_poly.type
_entity_poly.pdbx_seq_one_letter_code
_entity_poly.pdbx_strand_id
1 'polypeptide(L)'
;MKHHLLVSAVVLSGLAPLALADSAQVSDDVIAQQQQQLISNTAGKGFGPQSPRDIDSLVGTNPVEFSVAPDYRSMNLCNIHFHAGAEHKGGEFTTYVGNGDGKGHGSGYRYNGTLTAEQLQPVNRNVCGDAKHSLKAGDTLEVHFVHSSASVKPGPTLGACLSESISNPQLRVETQVMVLANDAKALDFGAMTAVTQVNGYYQAASIPSDKGAPVVYAGSTTGPSYNEKGSPLQVTWSVRPQVAVVNIATVADWCDNNPFDENHAHGVRNLVTHPELLSVIE
;
A
#
# COMPACT_ATOMS: atom_id res chain seq x y z
N MET A 1 49.69 -38.59 -45.85
CA MET A 1 49.63 -38.35 -44.40
C MET A 1 49.15 -36.93 -44.14
N LYS A 2 47.86 -36.74 -43.84
CA LYS A 2 47.31 -35.49 -43.31
C LYS A 2 46.29 -35.88 -42.24
N HIS A 3 46.61 -35.60 -40.99
CA HIS A 3 45.74 -35.84 -39.84
C HIS A 3 44.68 -34.75 -39.79
N HIS A 4 43.40 -35.14 -39.73
CA HIS A 4 42.30 -34.24 -39.37
C HIS A 4 42.10 -34.31 -37.86
N LEU A 5 42.46 -33.23 -37.17
CA LEU A 5 42.07 -32.98 -35.77
C LEU A 5 40.58 -32.57 -35.74
N LEU A 6 39.75 -33.35 -35.03
CA LEU A 6 38.43 -32.91 -34.60
C LEU A 6 38.59 -32.13 -33.28
N VAL A 7 38.25 -30.84 -33.29
CA VAL A 7 38.09 -30.03 -32.08
C VAL A 7 36.62 -30.06 -31.70
N SER A 8 36.29 -30.73 -30.60
CA SER A 8 34.96 -30.66 -29.99
C SER A 8 34.81 -29.34 -29.24
N ALA A 9 33.88 -28.49 -29.68
CA ALA A 9 33.52 -27.26 -28.98
C ALA A 9 32.58 -27.61 -27.81
N VAL A 10 33.05 -27.42 -26.58
CA VAL A 10 32.22 -27.45 -25.37
C VAL A 10 31.47 -26.13 -25.31
N VAL A 11 30.15 -26.16 -25.51
CA VAL A 11 29.27 -25.01 -25.31
C VAL A 11 28.98 -24.90 -23.82
N LEU A 12 29.66 -23.97 -23.14
CA LEU A 12 29.30 -23.58 -21.77
C LEU A 12 28.04 -22.70 -21.86
N SER A 13 26.88 -23.27 -21.55
CA SER A 13 25.64 -22.54 -21.36
C SER A 13 25.74 -21.72 -20.07
N GLY A 14 26.11 -20.45 -20.20
CA GLY A 14 26.05 -19.49 -19.11
C GLY A 14 24.61 -19.27 -18.67
N LEU A 15 24.33 -19.54 -17.39
CA LEU A 15 23.12 -19.07 -16.71
C LEU A 15 23.18 -17.54 -16.65
N ALA A 16 22.37 -16.88 -17.48
CA ALA A 16 22.15 -15.45 -17.37
C ALA A 16 21.29 -15.18 -16.11
N PRO A 17 21.69 -14.25 -15.23
CA PRO A 17 20.82 -13.81 -14.14
C PRO A 17 19.54 -13.19 -14.73
N LEU A 18 18.38 -13.57 -14.18
CA LEU A 18 17.11 -12.92 -14.52
C LEU A 18 17.21 -11.43 -14.17
N ALA A 19 17.34 -10.58 -15.20
CA ALA A 19 17.09 -9.16 -15.06
C ALA A 19 15.59 -8.96 -14.82
N LEU A 20 15.24 -8.48 -13.63
CA LEU A 20 13.97 -7.79 -13.44
C LEU A 20 13.94 -6.64 -14.46
N ALA A 21 12.83 -6.45 -15.16
CA ALA A 21 12.62 -5.29 -16.00
C ALA A 21 12.66 -4.05 -15.10
N ASP A 22 13.83 -3.41 -15.04
CA ASP A 22 14.07 -2.20 -14.27
C ASP A 22 13.29 -1.08 -14.96
N SER A 23 12.12 -0.73 -14.41
CA SER A 23 11.49 0.55 -14.76
C SER A 23 12.51 1.63 -14.41
N ALA A 24 12.91 2.45 -15.37
CA ALA A 24 13.93 3.47 -15.18
C ALA A 24 13.60 4.33 -13.94
N GLN A 25 14.40 4.16 -12.89
CA GLN A 25 14.26 4.87 -11.63
C GLN A 25 14.53 6.36 -11.86
N VAL A 26 13.62 7.23 -11.42
CA VAL A 26 13.88 8.68 -11.44
C VAL A 26 14.93 9.06 -10.37
N SER A 27 15.65 10.14 -10.59
CA SER A 27 16.65 10.62 -9.63
C SER A 27 16.00 11.16 -8.35
N ASP A 28 16.79 11.20 -7.27
CA ASP A 28 16.37 11.80 -6.00
C ASP A 28 15.97 13.27 -6.15
N ASP A 29 16.56 13.99 -7.10
CA ASP A 29 16.19 15.38 -7.42
C ASP A 29 14.73 15.51 -7.86
N VAL A 30 14.17 14.52 -8.56
CA VAL A 30 12.75 14.52 -8.96
C VAL A 30 11.86 14.44 -7.72
N ILE A 31 12.19 13.53 -6.79
CA ILE A 31 11.42 13.36 -5.54
C ILE A 31 11.57 14.59 -4.64
N ALA A 32 12.77 15.17 -4.55
CA ALA A 32 13.02 16.39 -3.81
C ALA A 32 12.22 17.59 -4.37
N GLN A 33 12.14 17.72 -5.70
CA GLN A 33 11.31 18.74 -6.35
C GLN A 33 9.83 18.54 -6.04
N GLN A 34 9.33 17.30 -6.06
CA GLN A 34 7.94 17.01 -5.71
C GLN A 34 7.62 17.38 -4.26
N GLN A 35 8.52 17.05 -3.33
CA GLN A 35 8.38 17.44 -1.91
C GLN A 35 8.38 18.96 -1.74
N GLN A 36 9.27 19.68 -2.42
CA GLN A 36 9.30 21.14 -2.38
C GLN A 36 8.00 21.75 -2.92
N GLN A 37 7.46 21.17 -4.00
CA GLN A 37 6.20 21.60 -4.59
C GLN A 37 5.02 21.33 -3.67
N LEU A 38 5.01 20.19 -2.96
CA LEU A 38 4.01 19.87 -1.94
C LEU A 38 3.99 20.92 -0.83
N ILE A 39 5.14 21.32 -0.29
CA ILE A 39 5.25 22.37 0.75
C ILE A 39 4.70 23.70 0.21
N SER A 40 5.19 24.14 -0.95
CA SER A 40 4.75 25.38 -1.58
C SER A 40 3.23 25.40 -1.86
N ASN A 41 2.70 24.26 -2.29
CA ASN A 41 1.29 24.12 -2.62
C ASN A 41 0.37 23.94 -1.41
N THR A 42 0.91 23.75 -0.21
CA THR A 42 0.11 23.58 1.02
C THR A 42 0.27 24.74 2.01
N ALA A 43 1.40 25.46 1.96
CA ALA A 43 1.71 26.58 2.83
C ALA A 43 0.57 27.61 2.90
N GLY A 44 0.07 27.86 4.12
CA GLY A 44 -0.98 28.86 4.38
C GLY A 44 -2.38 28.54 3.84
N LYS A 45 -2.62 27.33 3.32
CA LYS A 45 -3.92 26.96 2.71
C LYS A 45 -4.85 26.18 3.64
N GLY A 46 -4.44 25.93 4.88
CA GLY A 46 -5.27 25.24 5.88
C GLY A 46 -5.42 23.73 5.66
N PHE A 47 -4.50 23.09 4.92
CA PHE A 47 -4.48 21.62 4.84
C PHE A 47 -4.14 21.01 6.20
N GLY A 48 -4.85 19.94 6.54
CA GLY A 48 -4.49 19.09 7.67
C GLY A 48 -3.16 18.35 7.47
N PRO A 49 -2.72 17.60 8.50
CA PRO A 49 -1.63 16.65 8.39
C PRO A 49 -1.76 15.76 7.15
N GLN A 50 -0.65 15.46 6.50
CA GLN A 50 -0.55 14.69 5.27
C GLN A 50 -0.04 13.27 5.54
N SER A 51 -0.32 12.36 4.60
CA SER A 51 0.07 10.95 4.66
C SER A 51 0.52 10.48 3.28
N PRO A 52 1.35 9.42 3.16
CA PRO A 52 1.83 8.54 4.23
C PRO A 52 3.03 9.12 5.00
N ARG A 53 3.38 8.53 6.14
CA ARG A 53 4.49 8.97 7.00
C ARG A 53 5.30 7.80 7.56
N ASP A 54 6.42 8.13 8.20
CA ASP A 54 7.11 7.21 9.09
C ASP A 54 6.31 7.06 10.40
N ILE A 55 5.83 5.86 10.69
CA ILE A 55 5.02 5.55 11.88
C ILE A 55 5.89 5.34 13.14
N ASP A 56 7.21 5.19 12.99
CA ASP A 56 8.15 5.15 14.12
C ASP A 56 8.58 6.57 14.56
N SER A 57 8.23 7.59 13.77
CA SER A 57 8.50 9.00 14.08
C SER A 57 7.29 9.67 14.72
N LEU A 58 7.44 10.08 15.98
CA LEU A 58 6.40 10.84 16.70
C LEU A 58 6.33 12.31 16.27
N VAL A 59 7.27 12.77 15.44
CA VAL A 59 7.43 14.18 15.11
C VAL A 59 6.33 14.68 14.17
N GLY A 60 5.71 15.78 14.54
CA GLY A 60 4.87 16.59 13.68
C GLY A 60 4.55 17.93 14.33
N THR A 61 4.26 18.93 13.51
CA THR A 61 4.03 20.32 13.95
C THR A 61 2.92 20.99 13.16
N ASN A 62 2.18 20.24 12.34
CA ASN A 62 1.02 20.78 11.66
C ASN A 62 -0.03 21.23 12.70
N PRO A 63 -0.45 22.50 12.69
CA PRO A 63 -1.32 23.04 13.74
C PRO A 63 -2.81 22.71 13.53
N VAL A 64 -3.18 22.11 12.40
CA VAL A 64 -4.58 21.76 12.11
C VAL A 64 -4.92 20.44 12.78
N GLU A 65 -5.83 20.51 13.75
CA GLU A 65 -6.36 19.36 14.46
C GLU A 65 -7.79 19.05 13.99
N PHE A 66 -8.17 17.78 14.02
CA PHE A 66 -9.53 17.32 13.80
C PHE A 66 -9.86 16.13 14.70
N SER A 67 -11.14 15.91 14.96
CA SER A 67 -11.58 14.84 15.85
C SER A 67 -11.19 13.47 15.30
N VAL A 68 -10.54 12.68 16.16
CA VAL A 68 -10.27 11.26 15.92
C VAL A 68 -11.57 10.55 15.56
N ALA A 69 -11.57 9.81 14.44
CA ALA A 69 -12.71 9.04 14.00
C ALA A 69 -13.04 7.91 15.01
N PRO A 70 -14.31 7.51 15.14
CA PRO A 70 -14.72 6.41 16.01
C PRO A 70 -13.97 5.10 15.70
N ASP A 71 -14.08 4.12 16.61
CA ASP A 71 -13.62 2.76 16.31
C ASP A 71 -14.29 2.23 15.03
N TYR A 72 -13.53 1.56 14.17
CA TYR A 72 -13.99 1.12 12.85
C TYR A 72 -15.25 0.24 12.92
N ARG A 73 -15.47 -0.47 14.04
CA ARG A 73 -16.67 -1.31 14.27
C ARG A 73 -17.96 -0.51 14.43
N SER A 74 -17.85 0.81 14.61
CA SER A 74 -18.97 1.76 14.68
C SER A 74 -19.08 2.63 13.42
N MET A 75 -18.42 2.24 12.33
CA MET A 75 -18.37 2.96 11.06
C MET A 75 -18.66 2.00 9.90
N ASN A 76 -19.08 2.52 8.74
CA ASN A 76 -19.29 1.68 7.56
C ASN A 76 -17.99 1.51 6.78
N LEU A 77 -17.54 0.27 6.60
CA LEU A 77 -16.59 -0.07 5.54
C LEU A 77 -17.18 0.39 4.21
N CYS A 78 -16.46 1.24 3.50
CA CYS A 78 -16.89 1.84 2.24
C CYS A 78 -15.99 1.46 1.07
N ASN A 79 -14.72 1.15 1.32
CA ASN A 79 -13.80 0.73 0.26
C ASN A 79 -12.65 -0.12 0.83
N ILE A 80 -12.16 -1.06 0.03
CA ILE A 80 -10.89 -1.76 0.25
C ILE A 80 -10.08 -1.61 -1.04
N HIS A 81 -8.85 -1.14 -0.92
CA HIS A 81 -7.88 -1.07 -2.01
C HIS A 81 -6.48 -1.35 -1.46
N PHE A 82 -5.50 -1.51 -2.36
CA PHE A 82 -4.12 -1.76 -1.96
C PHE A 82 -3.10 -1.15 -2.92
N HIS A 83 -1.91 -0.92 -2.39
CA HIS A 83 -0.76 -0.38 -3.11
C HIS A 83 0.33 -1.45 -3.24
N ALA A 84 1.08 -1.40 -4.35
CA ALA A 84 2.28 -2.22 -4.52
C ALA A 84 3.47 -1.50 -3.87
N GLY A 85 3.98 -2.07 -2.79
CA GLY A 85 4.86 -1.41 -1.82
C GLY A 85 4.05 -0.78 -0.69
N ALA A 86 4.63 -0.78 0.52
CA ALA A 86 4.06 -0.01 1.61
C ALA A 86 4.22 1.49 1.35
N GLU A 87 3.13 2.23 1.49
CA GLU A 87 3.12 3.69 1.44
C GLU A 87 3.73 4.26 2.72
N HIS A 88 3.38 3.67 3.87
CA HIS A 88 3.99 3.99 5.15
C HIS A 88 5.39 3.39 5.28
N LYS A 89 6.17 3.98 6.18
CA LYS A 89 7.44 3.44 6.65
C LYS A 89 7.32 3.14 8.14
N GLY A 90 7.88 2.04 8.60
CA GLY A 90 8.06 1.76 10.03
C GLY A 90 7.90 0.29 10.36
N GLY A 91 8.15 -0.08 11.61
CA GLY A 91 8.05 -1.47 12.06
C GLY A 91 8.85 -2.44 11.16
N GLU A 92 8.15 -3.39 10.54
CA GLU A 92 8.74 -4.42 9.68
C GLU A 92 8.87 -4.02 8.18
N PHE A 93 8.58 -2.77 7.82
CA PHE A 93 8.63 -2.25 6.45
C PHE A 93 9.37 -0.90 6.38
N THR A 94 10.69 -0.95 6.44
CA THR A 94 11.57 0.23 6.53
C THR A 94 12.56 0.36 5.37
N THR A 95 12.73 -0.68 4.55
CA THR A 95 13.62 -0.61 3.38
C THR A 95 12.90 0.01 2.19
N TYR A 96 13.33 1.21 1.81
CA TYR A 96 12.89 1.88 0.59
C TYR A 96 13.39 1.14 -0.66
N VAL A 97 12.51 0.85 -1.62
CA VAL A 97 12.87 0.07 -2.82
C VAL A 97 13.33 0.93 -4.00
N GLY A 98 13.19 2.25 -3.91
CA GLY A 98 13.60 3.20 -4.94
C GLY A 98 12.50 4.19 -5.32
N ASN A 99 12.83 5.16 -6.17
CA ASN A 99 11.94 6.24 -6.60
C ASN A 99 10.93 5.81 -7.68
N GLY A 100 11.13 4.65 -8.28
CA GLY A 100 10.28 4.15 -9.34
C GLY A 100 10.22 5.12 -10.52
N ASP A 101 9.04 5.24 -11.13
CA ASP A 101 8.78 6.18 -12.22
C ASP A 101 8.52 7.63 -11.76
N GLY A 102 8.65 7.93 -10.46
CA GLY A 102 8.31 9.23 -9.86
C GLY A 102 6.80 9.53 -9.80
N LYS A 103 5.97 8.57 -10.18
CA LYS A 103 4.49 8.63 -10.18
C LYS A 103 3.87 7.51 -9.35
N GLY A 104 4.69 6.85 -8.54
CA GLY A 104 4.27 5.86 -7.54
C GLY A 104 4.40 4.41 -7.97
N HIS A 105 4.75 4.10 -9.21
CA HIS A 105 5.00 2.71 -9.61
C HIS A 105 6.47 2.34 -9.38
N GLY A 106 6.71 1.18 -8.74
CA GLY A 106 8.06 0.69 -8.44
C GLY A 106 8.74 1.45 -7.29
N SER A 107 7.96 1.97 -6.34
CA SER A 107 8.43 2.69 -5.16
C SER A 107 7.80 2.13 -3.87
N GLY A 108 7.94 2.84 -2.75
CA GLY A 108 7.46 2.45 -1.43
C GLY A 108 8.47 1.66 -0.60
N TYR A 109 7.97 1.02 0.46
CA TYR A 109 8.76 0.26 1.42
C TYR A 109 8.43 -1.23 1.33
N ARG A 110 9.46 -2.08 1.41
CA ARG A 110 9.28 -3.53 1.43
C ARG A 110 9.36 -4.09 2.83
N TYR A 111 8.73 -5.24 3.01
CA TYR A 111 8.93 -6.11 4.16
C TYR A 111 10.42 -6.44 4.34
N ASN A 112 10.88 -6.32 5.58
CA ASN A 112 12.27 -6.53 5.97
C ASN A 112 12.58 -7.97 6.40
N GLY A 113 11.56 -8.80 6.67
CA GLY A 113 11.76 -10.19 7.06
C GLY A 113 12.05 -11.11 5.88
N THR A 114 11.97 -12.41 6.12
CA THR A 114 12.33 -13.44 5.14
C THR A 114 11.16 -14.39 4.88
N LEU A 115 11.07 -14.83 3.62
CA LEU A 115 10.20 -15.93 3.19
C LEU A 115 11.05 -17.15 2.85
N THR A 116 10.48 -18.34 2.93
CA THR A 116 11.18 -19.57 2.51
C THR A 116 11.30 -19.65 0.99
N ALA A 117 12.17 -20.53 0.49
CA ALA A 117 12.32 -20.74 -0.95
C ALA A 117 11.03 -21.28 -1.60
N GLU A 118 10.23 -22.03 -0.85
CA GLU A 118 8.92 -22.53 -1.27
C GLU A 118 7.91 -21.39 -1.37
N GLN A 119 7.87 -20.52 -0.37
CA GLN A 119 6.98 -19.36 -0.33
C GLN A 119 7.29 -18.34 -1.45
N LEU A 120 8.53 -18.29 -1.92
CA LEU A 120 8.97 -17.42 -3.02
C LEU A 120 8.77 -18.02 -4.41
N GLN A 121 8.23 -19.24 -4.53
CA GLN A 121 8.01 -19.85 -5.83
C GLN A 121 7.01 -19.02 -6.67
N PRO A 122 7.29 -18.78 -7.96
CA PRO A 122 6.34 -18.10 -8.84
C PRO A 122 4.99 -18.82 -8.91
N VAL A 123 3.92 -18.07 -9.12
CA VAL A 123 2.61 -18.61 -9.47
C VAL A 123 2.42 -18.63 -10.98
N ASN A 124 1.69 -19.64 -11.49
CA ASN A 124 1.47 -19.82 -12.92
C ASN A 124 0.23 -19.06 -13.42
N ARG A 125 0.13 -17.77 -13.08
CA ARG A 125 -0.91 -16.85 -13.55
C ARG A 125 -0.50 -15.40 -13.29
N ASN A 126 -1.14 -14.45 -13.96
CA ASN A 126 -1.08 -13.05 -13.56
C ASN A 126 -1.87 -12.85 -12.26
N VAL A 127 -1.40 -11.95 -11.42
CA VAL A 127 -1.98 -11.60 -10.12
C VAL A 127 -2.19 -10.09 -10.12
N CYS A 128 -3.45 -9.66 -10.07
CA CYS A 128 -3.85 -8.25 -9.96
C CYS A 128 -3.09 -7.32 -10.93
N GLY A 129 -3.24 -7.56 -12.23
CA GLY A 129 -2.58 -6.78 -13.26
C GLY A 129 -2.39 -7.57 -14.56
N ASP A 130 -1.81 -6.90 -15.55
CA ASP A 130 -1.37 -7.54 -16.79
C ASP A 130 -0.02 -8.27 -16.61
N ALA A 131 0.48 -8.90 -17.68
CA ALA A 131 1.75 -9.63 -17.62
C ALA A 131 2.97 -8.76 -17.26
N LYS A 132 2.89 -7.43 -17.42
CA LYS A 132 4.00 -6.50 -17.12
C LYS A 132 3.95 -5.99 -15.69
N HIS A 133 2.76 -5.86 -15.12
CA HIS A 133 2.53 -5.27 -13.80
C HIS A 133 1.94 -6.26 -12.78
N SER A 134 1.94 -7.55 -13.11
CA SER A 134 1.50 -8.61 -12.20
C SER A 134 2.33 -8.64 -10.91
N LEU A 135 1.64 -8.76 -9.79
CA LEU A 135 2.24 -9.05 -8.49
C LEU A 135 2.92 -10.42 -8.48
N LYS A 136 3.90 -10.58 -7.60
CA LYS A 136 4.75 -11.76 -7.45
C LYS A 136 4.89 -12.15 -5.99
N ALA A 137 5.23 -13.42 -5.76
CA ALA A 137 5.61 -13.86 -4.43
C ALA A 137 6.84 -13.08 -3.94
N GLY A 138 6.81 -12.61 -2.70
CA GLY A 138 7.79 -11.70 -2.11
C GLY A 138 7.42 -10.22 -2.21
N ASP A 139 6.46 -9.83 -3.05
CA ASP A 139 6.02 -8.44 -3.11
C ASP A 139 5.35 -8.03 -1.80
N THR A 140 5.59 -6.77 -1.42
CA THR A 140 4.94 -6.14 -0.27
C THR A 140 3.73 -5.36 -0.77
N LEU A 141 2.62 -5.47 -0.06
CA LEU A 141 1.41 -4.68 -0.29
C LEU A 141 1.09 -3.87 0.95
N GLU A 142 0.48 -2.71 0.78
CA GLU A 142 -0.25 -2.04 1.86
C GLU A 142 -1.72 -1.94 1.50
N VAL A 143 -2.56 -2.47 2.38
CA VAL A 143 -4.00 -2.60 2.17
C VAL A 143 -4.72 -1.64 3.10
N HIS A 144 -5.65 -0.88 2.52
CA HIS A 144 -6.46 0.10 3.23
C HIS A 144 -7.89 -0.39 3.34
N PHE A 145 -8.35 -0.59 4.57
CA PHE A 145 -9.76 -0.81 4.88
C PHE A 145 -10.37 0.53 5.29
N VAL A 146 -11.00 1.19 4.32
CA VAL A 146 -11.51 2.55 4.49
C VAL A 146 -12.91 2.52 5.07
N HIS A 147 -13.12 3.28 6.13
CA HIS A 147 -14.37 3.40 6.86
C HIS A 147 -14.86 4.85 6.89
N SER A 148 -16.18 5.00 6.82
CA SER A 148 -16.86 6.29 6.87
C SER A 148 -17.93 6.28 7.96
N SER A 149 -18.04 7.39 8.67
CA SER A 149 -19.15 7.64 9.61
C SER A 149 -20.48 7.93 8.88
N ALA A 150 -20.44 8.21 7.58
CA ALA A 150 -21.64 8.37 6.78
C ALA A 150 -22.38 7.03 6.59
N SER A 151 -23.68 7.13 6.32
CA SER A 151 -24.51 6.00 5.89
C SER A 151 -24.23 5.66 4.42
N VAL A 152 -23.12 4.97 4.18
CA VAL A 152 -22.66 4.55 2.85
C VAL A 152 -22.57 3.03 2.73
N LYS A 153 -22.43 2.53 1.50
CA LYS A 153 -22.23 1.11 1.20
C LYS A 153 -20.84 0.90 0.60
N PRO A 154 -20.23 -0.29 0.77
CA PRO A 154 -19.04 -0.70 0.04
C PRO A 154 -19.19 -0.47 -1.46
N GLY A 155 -18.15 0.07 -2.09
CA GLY A 155 -18.15 0.29 -3.53
C GLY A 155 -16.80 0.75 -4.07
N PRO A 156 -16.72 0.95 -5.40
CA PRO A 156 -15.49 1.33 -6.06
C PRO A 156 -15.08 2.75 -5.72
N THR A 157 -13.77 2.97 -5.64
CA THR A 157 -13.11 4.25 -5.35
C THR A 157 -13.38 4.83 -3.96
N LEU A 158 -12.60 5.84 -3.57
CA LEU A 158 -12.86 6.63 -2.36
C LEU A 158 -14.18 7.41 -2.41
N GLY A 159 -14.78 7.58 -3.60
CA GLY A 159 -16.11 8.19 -3.73
C GLY A 159 -17.21 7.43 -2.98
N ALA A 160 -17.08 6.10 -2.85
CA ALA A 160 -18.01 5.28 -2.08
C ALA A 160 -18.02 5.61 -0.58
N CYS A 161 -16.98 6.27 -0.07
CA CYS A 161 -16.87 6.70 1.32
C CYS A 161 -17.54 8.04 1.62
N LEU A 162 -18.00 8.73 0.58
CA LEU A 162 -18.61 10.06 0.67
C LEU A 162 -20.11 9.96 0.37
N SER A 163 -20.87 10.91 0.91
CA SER A 163 -22.31 11.03 0.66
C SER A 163 -22.63 12.46 0.25
N GLU A 164 -23.48 12.64 -0.76
CA GLU A 164 -23.95 13.98 -1.15
C GLU A 164 -24.65 14.72 -0.01
N SER A 165 -25.19 13.98 0.97
CA SER A 165 -25.88 14.54 2.15
C SER A 165 -24.93 14.96 3.27
N ILE A 166 -23.65 14.57 3.23
CA ILE A 166 -22.68 14.80 4.31
C ILE A 166 -21.39 15.34 3.72
N SER A 167 -21.12 16.63 3.91
CA SER A 167 -19.93 17.28 3.35
C SER A 167 -18.62 16.97 4.07
N ASN A 168 -18.67 16.44 5.30
CA ASN A 168 -17.47 16.15 6.10
C ASN A 168 -17.68 14.90 6.99
N PRO A 169 -17.78 13.69 6.41
CA PRO A 169 -17.78 12.49 7.24
C PRO A 169 -16.41 12.33 7.91
N GLN A 170 -16.39 11.82 9.13
CA GLN A 170 -15.14 11.27 9.69
C GLN A 170 -14.74 10.03 8.90
N LEU A 171 -13.48 10.00 8.46
CA LEU A 171 -12.86 8.91 7.74
C LEU A 171 -11.82 8.22 8.62
N ARG A 172 -11.81 6.89 8.58
CA ARG A 172 -10.84 6.05 9.28
C ARG A 172 -10.28 5.01 8.32
N VAL A 173 -8.97 4.80 8.36
CA VAL A 173 -8.33 3.72 7.60
C VAL A 173 -7.66 2.77 8.58
N GLU A 174 -8.12 1.53 8.58
CA GLU A 174 -7.37 0.42 9.19
C GLU A 174 -6.41 -0.10 8.12
N THR A 175 -5.11 -0.09 8.44
CA THR A 175 -4.05 -0.42 7.49
C THR A 175 -3.32 -1.66 7.94
N GLN A 176 -3.10 -2.56 6.98
CA GLN A 176 -2.26 -3.73 7.17
C GLN A 176 -1.28 -3.86 6.01
N VAL A 177 0.01 -3.83 6.33
CA VAL A 177 1.08 -4.19 5.39
C VAL A 177 1.18 -5.71 5.30
N MET A 178 1.33 -6.24 4.09
CA MET A 178 1.32 -7.66 3.79
C MET A 178 2.49 -8.04 2.91
N VAL A 179 2.96 -9.28 3.01
CA VAL A 179 3.89 -9.87 2.06
C VAL A 179 3.23 -11.07 1.38
N LEU A 180 3.36 -11.14 0.07
CA LEU A 180 2.77 -12.20 -0.74
C LEU A 180 3.63 -13.46 -0.68
N ALA A 181 3.02 -14.58 -0.33
CA ALA A 181 3.66 -15.89 -0.33
C ALA A 181 2.86 -16.87 -1.19
N ASN A 182 3.56 -17.73 -1.93
CA ASN A 182 3.00 -18.92 -2.55
C ASN A 182 2.86 -20.02 -1.49
N ASP A 183 1.86 -19.87 -0.62
CA ASP A 183 1.66 -20.75 0.53
C ASP A 183 0.17 -20.89 0.85
N ALA A 184 -0.37 -22.09 0.68
CA ALA A 184 -1.77 -22.38 0.97
C ALA A 184 -2.12 -22.30 2.48
N LYS A 185 -1.12 -22.23 3.36
CA LYS A 185 -1.31 -22.05 4.82
C LYS A 185 -1.24 -20.59 5.25
N ALA A 186 -0.79 -19.69 4.37
CA ALA A 186 -0.81 -18.25 4.64
C ALA A 186 -2.25 -17.74 4.69
N LEU A 187 -2.43 -16.51 5.16
CA LEU A 187 -3.75 -15.91 5.30
C LEU A 187 -4.47 -15.81 3.95
N ASP A 188 -5.78 -16.02 3.97
CA ASP A 188 -6.64 -15.90 2.80
C ASP A 188 -7.13 -14.45 2.65
N PHE A 189 -6.75 -13.81 1.54
CA PHE A 189 -7.10 -12.43 1.25
C PHE A 189 -8.59 -12.24 1.01
N GLY A 190 -9.25 -13.17 0.33
CA GLY A 190 -10.68 -13.14 0.08
C GLY A 190 -11.48 -13.26 1.38
N ALA A 191 -11.07 -14.15 2.28
CA ALA A 191 -11.69 -14.29 3.59
C ALA A 191 -11.50 -13.05 4.48
N MET A 192 -10.32 -12.43 4.42
CA MET A 192 -10.03 -11.19 5.16
C MET A 192 -10.86 -10.01 4.68
N THR A 193 -11.03 -9.87 3.37
CA THR A 193 -11.71 -8.74 2.72
C THR A 193 -13.20 -8.99 2.48
N ALA A 194 -13.71 -10.18 2.79
CA ALA A 194 -15.13 -10.50 2.67
C ALA A 194 -15.97 -9.47 3.44
N VAL A 195 -16.93 -8.86 2.73
CA VAL A 195 -17.80 -7.84 3.32
C VAL A 195 -18.94 -8.53 4.06
N THR A 196 -19.12 -8.16 5.32
CA THR A 196 -20.22 -8.58 6.18
C THR A 196 -20.92 -7.37 6.79
N GLN A 197 -22.02 -7.60 7.49
CA GLN A 197 -22.65 -6.61 8.35
C GLN A 197 -22.62 -7.06 9.81
N VAL A 198 -22.11 -6.18 10.68
CA VAL A 198 -22.07 -6.40 12.13
C VAL A 198 -22.73 -5.19 12.79
N ASN A 199 -23.77 -5.43 13.60
CA ASN A 199 -24.52 -4.38 14.30
C ASN A 199 -25.03 -3.25 13.37
N GLY A 200 -25.38 -3.59 12.12
CA GLY A 200 -25.88 -2.62 11.13
C GLY A 200 -24.80 -1.85 10.37
N TYR A 201 -23.52 -2.09 10.63
CA TYR A 201 -22.40 -1.49 9.91
C TYR A 201 -21.77 -2.48 8.93
N TYR A 202 -21.40 -2.03 7.74
CA TYR A 202 -20.56 -2.81 6.84
C TYR A 202 -19.16 -2.96 7.42
N GLN A 203 -18.59 -4.17 7.36
CA GLN A 203 -17.28 -4.50 7.93
C GLN A 203 -16.54 -5.51 7.05
N ALA A 204 -15.21 -5.50 7.12
CA ALA A 204 -14.40 -6.59 6.59
C ALA A 204 -14.36 -7.73 7.62
N ALA A 205 -14.50 -8.97 7.16
CA ALA A 205 -14.77 -10.10 8.04
C ALA A 205 -13.61 -10.42 9.00
N SER A 206 -12.35 -10.29 8.56
CA SER A 206 -11.20 -10.78 9.33
C SER A 206 -9.94 -9.93 9.19
N ILE A 207 -10.02 -8.60 9.37
CA ILE A 207 -8.82 -7.75 9.44
C ILE A 207 -7.90 -8.28 10.57
N PRO A 208 -6.60 -8.54 10.30
CA PRO A 208 -5.68 -9.03 11.32
C PRO A 208 -5.65 -8.11 12.55
N SER A 209 -5.70 -8.70 13.73
CA SER A 209 -5.71 -7.99 15.03
C SER A 209 -4.45 -8.20 15.85
N ASP A 210 -3.59 -9.12 15.43
CA ASP A 210 -2.41 -9.63 16.13
C ASP A 210 -1.08 -9.15 15.53
N LYS A 211 -1.11 -8.18 14.62
CA LYS A 211 0.06 -7.65 13.91
C LYS A 211 0.65 -6.41 14.58
N GLY A 212 0.84 -6.51 15.89
CA GLY A 212 1.30 -5.41 16.74
C GLY A 212 0.19 -4.41 17.08
N ALA A 213 0.47 -3.57 18.09
CA ALA A 213 -0.42 -2.47 18.45
C ALA A 213 -0.43 -1.44 17.32
N PRO A 214 -1.61 -1.00 16.84
CA PRO A 214 -1.69 -0.04 15.74
C PRO A 214 -1.20 1.33 16.19
N VAL A 215 -0.43 1.99 15.33
CA VAL A 215 -0.08 3.40 15.46
C VAL A 215 -1.22 4.23 14.89
N VAL A 216 -1.88 5.01 15.73
CA VAL A 216 -3.04 5.84 15.34
C VAL A 216 -2.61 7.29 15.23
N TYR A 217 -2.90 7.94 14.11
CA TYR A 217 -2.52 9.33 13.89
C TYR A 217 -3.48 10.08 12.95
N ALA A 218 -3.45 11.41 13.02
CA ALA A 218 -4.20 12.29 12.13
C ALA A 218 -3.45 12.51 10.81
N GLY A 219 -4.08 12.22 9.68
CA GLY A 219 -3.47 12.31 8.36
C GLY A 219 -4.45 12.72 7.27
N SER A 220 -4.11 12.38 6.03
CA SER A 220 -4.95 12.62 4.86
C SER A 220 -5.03 11.40 3.96
N THR A 221 -5.83 11.45 2.89
CA THR A 221 -5.77 10.38 1.88
C THR A 221 -4.43 10.39 1.15
N THR A 222 -4.00 9.21 0.72
CA THR A 222 -2.76 8.98 0.00
C THR A 222 -3.02 8.86 -1.50
N GLY A 223 -2.00 8.43 -2.25
CA GLY A 223 -2.02 8.32 -3.71
C GLY A 223 -1.07 9.30 -4.40
N PRO A 224 -0.39 8.87 -5.48
CA PRO A 224 0.70 9.61 -6.12
C PRO A 224 0.25 10.92 -6.76
N SER A 225 -1.06 11.08 -7.02
CA SER A 225 -1.62 12.36 -7.46
C SER A 225 -1.41 13.50 -6.45
N TYR A 226 -1.10 13.18 -5.19
CA TYR A 226 -0.79 14.13 -4.12
C TYR A 226 0.72 14.28 -3.83
N ASN A 227 1.61 13.79 -4.71
CA ASN A 227 3.06 13.98 -4.57
C ASN A 227 3.46 15.46 -4.51
N GLU A 228 2.70 16.34 -5.18
CA GLU A 228 3.00 17.78 -5.32
C GLU A 228 1.92 18.69 -4.74
N LYS A 229 0.83 18.15 -4.19
CA LYS A 229 -0.32 18.92 -3.67
C LYS A 229 -0.91 18.28 -2.42
N GLY A 230 -1.49 19.09 -1.54
CA GLY A 230 -2.17 18.58 -0.36
C GLY A 230 -3.40 17.74 -0.71
N SER A 231 -3.57 16.62 -0.02
CA SER A 231 -4.87 15.93 -0.01
C SER A 231 -5.82 16.68 0.94
N PRO A 232 -7.06 16.94 0.50
CA PRO A 232 -8.01 17.76 1.26
C PRO A 232 -8.72 17.00 2.38
N LEU A 233 -8.77 15.66 2.31
CA LEU A 233 -9.56 14.86 3.25
C LEU A 233 -8.77 14.60 4.52
N GLN A 234 -9.44 14.76 5.66
CA GLN A 234 -8.92 14.45 6.99
C GLN A 234 -9.22 12.98 7.32
N VAL A 235 -8.19 12.22 7.65
CA VAL A 235 -8.28 10.77 7.85
C VAL A 235 -7.61 10.38 9.16
N THR A 236 -8.31 9.65 10.02
CA THR A 236 -7.68 8.93 11.13
C THR A 236 -7.06 7.64 10.59
N TRP A 237 -5.74 7.55 10.61
CA TRP A 237 -5.02 6.33 10.25
C TRP A 237 -4.82 5.43 11.46
N SER A 238 -4.82 4.13 11.22
CA SER A 238 -4.53 3.07 12.19
C SER A 238 -3.63 2.06 11.49
N VAL A 239 -2.31 2.19 11.66
CA VAL A 239 -1.30 1.41 10.92
C VAL A 239 -0.65 0.38 11.82
N ARG A 240 -0.76 -0.90 11.45
CA ARG A 240 -0.12 -1.99 12.19
C ARG A 240 1.36 -2.14 11.78
N PRO A 241 2.30 -2.22 12.73
CA PRO A 241 3.74 -2.22 12.43
C PRO A 241 4.29 -3.57 11.97
N GLN A 242 3.56 -4.68 12.15
CA GLN A 242 4.00 -6.01 11.72
C GLN A 242 3.31 -6.45 10.43
N VAL A 243 4.01 -7.22 9.62
CA VAL A 243 3.54 -7.66 8.30
C VAL A 243 2.79 -8.97 8.40
N ALA A 244 1.65 -9.04 7.71
CA ALA A 244 0.90 -10.28 7.54
C ALA A 244 1.37 -11.05 6.30
N VAL A 245 1.56 -12.37 6.42
CA VAL A 245 1.87 -13.23 5.27
C VAL A 245 0.57 -13.72 4.66
N VAL A 246 0.38 -13.46 3.36
CA VAL A 246 -0.87 -13.73 2.63
C VAL A 246 -0.63 -14.64 1.45
N ASN A 247 -1.55 -15.57 1.22
CA ASN A 247 -1.50 -16.47 0.07
C ASN A 247 -1.79 -15.68 -1.22
N ILE A 248 -0.77 -15.54 -2.07
CA ILE A 248 -0.86 -14.79 -3.33
C ILE A 248 -1.97 -15.30 -4.27
N ALA A 249 -2.30 -16.60 -4.24
CA ALA A 249 -3.38 -17.15 -5.05
C ALA A 249 -4.74 -16.51 -4.69
N THR A 250 -4.99 -16.30 -3.40
CA THR A 250 -6.25 -15.70 -2.91
C THR A 250 -6.35 -14.20 -3.23
N VAL A 251 -5.21 -13.53 -3.36
CA VAL A 251 -5.13 -12.15 -3.85
C VAL A 251 -5.51 -12.08 -5.33
N ALA A 252 -5.00 -13.03 -6.13
CA ALA A 252 -5.34 -13.14 -7.54
C ALA A 252 -6.86 -13.36 -7.74
N ASP A 253 -7.44 -14.30 -6.99
CA ASP A 253 -8.87 -14.61 -7.07
C ASP A 253 -9.74 -13.42 -6.65
N TRP A 254 -9.31 -12.64 -5.66
CA TRP A 254 -10.02 -11.43 -5.24
C TRP A 254 -10.00 -10.34 -6.32
N CYS A 255 -8.87 -10.15 -7.01
CA CYS A 255 -8.77 -9.16 -8.09
C CYS A 255 -9.57 -9.54 -9.35
N ASP A 256 -9.91 -10.82 -9.53
CA ASP A 256 -10.80 -11.24 -10.62
C ASP A 256 -12.26 -10.81 -10.36
N ASN A 257 -12.68 -10.73 -9.09
CA ASN A 257 -14.04 -10.35 -8.72
C ASN A 257 -14.14 -9.87 -7.26
N ASN A 258 -14.30 -8.57 -7.06
CA ASN A 258 -14.57 -7.96 -5.77
C ASN A 258 -15.54 -6.77 -5.93
N PRO A 259 -16.24 -6.36 -4.85
CA PRO A 259 -17.25 -5.29 -4.93
C PRO A 259 -16.65 -3.88 -5.07
N PHE A 260 -15.32 -3.74 -5.17
CA PHE A 260 -14.60 -2.47 -5.21
C PHE A 260 -14.04 -2.16 -6.61
N ASP A 261 -14.25 -3.04 -7.59
CA ASP A 261 -13.68 -3.00 -8.95
C ASP A 261 -12.14 -2.92 -8.99
N GLU A 262 -11.49 -3.39 -7.93
CA GLU A 262 -10.03 -3.39 -7.82
C GLU A 262 -9.45 -4.58 -8.60
N ASN A 263 -8.63 -4.31 -9.61
CA ASN A 263 -8.03 -5.37 -10.44
C ASN A 263 -6.51 -5.20 -10.63
N HIS A 264 -5.92 -4.19 -10.00
CA HIS A 264 -4.49 -3.94 -9.99
C HIS A 264 -4.07 -3.19 -8.73
N ALA A 265 -2.77 -3.23 -8.42
CA ALA A 265 -2.22 -2.45 -7.33
C ALA A 265 -2.13 -0.97 -7.70
N HIS A 266 -2.48 -0.09 -6.76
CA HIS A 266 -2.26 1.35 -6.89
C HIS A 266 -0.79 1.71 -6.71
N GLY A 267 -0.36 2.84 -7.30
CA GLY A 267 0.95 3.42 -7.05
C GLY A 267 1.06 4.05 -5.66
N VAL A 268 2.28 4.16 -5.14
CA VAL A 268 2.59 4.71 -3.81
C VAL A 268 2.84 6.22 -3.88
N ARG A 269 2.28 6.99 -2.94
CA ARG A 269 2.68 8.39 -2.72
C ARG A 269 4.05 8.48 -2.05
N ASN A 270 4.84 9.49 -2.41
CA ASN A 270 6.10 9.78 -1.71
C ASN A 270 5.86 9.99 -0.21
N LEU A 271 6.76 9.45 0.62
CA LEU A 271 6.69 9.63 2.07
C LEU A 271 6.73 11.12 2.44
N VAL A 272 5.79 11.57 3.26
CA VAL A 272 5.79 12.92 3.82
C VAL A 272 6.78 12.98 4.97
N THR A 273 7.77 13.86 4.86
CA THR A 273 8.90 13.97 5.80
C THR A 273 8.95 15.32 6.53
N HIS A 274 8.24 16.33 6.03
CA HIS A 274 8.29 17.69 6.55
C HIS A 274 7.38 17.83 7.78
N PRO A 275 7.92 18.14 8.98
CA PRO A 275 7.14 18.16 10.22
C PRO A 275 5.90 19.06 10.18
N GLU A 276 5.93 20.17 9.44
CA GLU A 276 4.80 21.10 9.28
C GLU A 276 3.62 20.49 8.50
N LEU A 277 3.85 19.37 7.82
CA LEU A 277 2.83 18.56 7.15
C LEU A 277 2.48 17.29 7.92
N LEU A 278 3.03 17.07 9.12
CA LEU A 278 2.77 15.89 9.94
C LEU A 278 2.09 16.27 11.25
N SER A 279 1.23 15.38 11.75
CA SER A 279 0.69 15.44 13.11
C SER A 279 1.69 14.90 14.11
N VAL A 280 1.53 15.23 15.40
CA VAL A 280 2.19 14.45 16.45
C VAL A 280 1.51 13.08 16.52
N ILE A 281 2.30 12.03 16.77
CA ILE A 281 1.76 10.72 17.18
C ILE A 281 1.83 10.67 18.70
N GLU A 282 0.70 10.39 19.34
CA GLU A 282 0.55 10.30 20.80
C GLU A 282 0.93 8.93 21.37
#